data_AF-A0A9D9FU78-F1
#
_entry.id   AF-A0A9D9FU78-F1
#
_cell.length_a   1.000
_cell.length_b   1.000
_cell.length_c   1.000
_cell.angle_alpha   90.00
_cell.angle_beta   90.00
_cell.angle_gamma   90.00
#
_symmetry.space_group_name_H-M   'P 1'
#
loop_
_entity.id
_entity.type
_entity.pdbx_description
1 polymer ?
#
loop_
_entity_poly.entity_id
_entity_poly.type
_entity_poly.pdbx_seq_one_letter_code
_entity_poly.pdbx_strand_id
1 'polypeptide(L)' 'MNPFWPYLAMPAMQPKFTRRTRLQDLDARMASFLSEKQASGTTCPKVLDKIKVAKSTVQREMVTKN' A
#
# COMPACT_ATOMS: atom_id res chain seq x y z
N MET A 1 -25.19 23.54 36.89
CA MET A 1 -25.68 22.58 35.88
C MET A 1 -24.82 22.70 34.65
N ASN A 2 -23.91 21.75 34.39
CA ASN A 2 -23.12 21.71 33.17
C ASN A 2 -23.78 20.75 32.18
N PRO A 3 -24.02 21.17 30.92
CA PRO A 3 -24.56 20.28 29.91
C PRO A 3 -23.45 19.34 29.45
N PHE A 4 -23.53 18.09 29.90
CA PHE A 4 -22.71 16.98 29.39
C PHE A 4 -23.15 16.72 27.93
N TRP A 5 -22.32 17.12 26.98
CA TRP A 5 -22.54 16.88 25.55
C TRP A 5 -22.15 15.42 25.21
N PRO A 6 -23.10 14.52 24.85
CA PRO A 6 -22.79 13.10 24.66
C PRO A 6 -22.22 12.79 23.26
N TYR A 7 -21.92 13.80 22.44
CA TYR A 7 -21.75 13.64 20.99
C TYR A 7 -20.31 13.46 20.47
N LEU A 8 -19.27 13.38 21.31
CA LEU A 8 -17.88 13.36 20.81
C LEU A 8 -17.08 12.08 21.11
N ALA A 9 -17.75 10.98 21.42
CA ALA A 9 -17.14 9.66 21.39
C ALA A 9 -17.66 8.87 20.17
N MET A 10 -17.43 9.39 18.96
CA MET A 10 -17.47 8.51 17.79
C MET A 10 -16.30 7.52 17.93
N PRO A 11 -16.53 6.21 18.06
CA PRO A 11 -15.43 5.26 17.98
C PRO A 11 -14.84 5.43 16.58
N ALA A 12 -13.55 5.78 16.50
CA ALA A 12 -12.83 5.76 15.24
C ALA A 12 -12.89 4.32 14.71
N MET A 13 -13.86 4.04 13.82
CA MET A 13 -13.88 2.80 13.05
C MET A 13 -12.60 2.81 12.24
N GLN A 14 -11.57 2.16 12.75
CA GLN A 14 -10.36 1.91 11.97
C GLN A 14 -10.83 1.14 10.75
N PRO A 15 -10.61 1.67 9.53
CA PRO A 15 -11.03 0.96 8.35
C PRO A 15 -10.31 -0.37 8.36
N LYS A 16 -11.09 -1.46 8.38
CA LYS A 16 -10.60 -2.84 8.27
C LYS A 16 -10.09 -3.08 6.84
N PHE A 17 -9.20 -2.22 6.34
CA PHE A 17 -8.34 -2.60 5.23
C PHE A 17 -7.52 -3.76 5.76
N THR A 18 -7.97 -4.97 5.43
CA THR A 18 -7.22 -6.18 5.72
C THR A 18 -5.84 -5.98 5.15
N ARG A 19 -4.78 -6.23 5.92
CA ARG A 19 -3.39 -6.01 5.50
C ARG A 19 -3.13 -6.55 4.07
N ARG A 20 -3.80 -7.64 3.71
CA ARG A 20 -3.82 -8.25 2.38
C ARG A 20 -4.30 -7.31 1.27
N THR A 21 -5.40 -6.58 1.42
CA THR A 21 -5.89 -5.65 0.39
C THR A 21 -4.92 -4.50 0.17
N ARG A 22 -4.30 -4.00 1.26
CA ARG A 22 -3.26 -2.97 1.17
C ARG A 22 -1.98 -3.49 0.48
N LEU A 23 -1.57 -4.72 0.75
CA LEU A 23 -0.44 -5.33 0.05
C LEU A 23 -0.75 -5.52 -1.44
N GLN A 24 -1.96 -5.94 -1.80
CA GLN A 24 -2.38 -6.15 -3.19
C GLN A 24 -2.39 -4.85 -3.98
N ASP A 25 -2.91 -3.79 -3.38
CA ASP A 25 -2.89 -2.44 -3.94
C ASP A 25 -1.45 -1.94 -4.16
N LEU A 26 -0.54 -2.18 -3.21
CA LEU A 26 0.88 -1.84 -3.38
C LEU A 26 1.54 -2.63 -4.52
N ASP A 27 1.30 -3.94 -4.64
CA ASP A 27 1.83 -4.76 -5.73
C ASP A 27 1.31 -4.28 -7.10
N ALA A 28 0.01 -3.97 -7.20
CA ALA A 28 -0.60 -3.45 -8.41
C ALA A 28 0.01 -2.11 -8.84
N ARG A 29 0.15 -1.14 -7.91
CA ARG A 29 0.76 0.16 -8.21
C ARG A 29 2.22 0.02 -8.65
N MET A 30 2.99 -0.85 -7.98
CA MET A 30 4.38 -1.11 -8.37
C MET A 30 4.48 -1.78 -9.74
N ALA A 31 3.55 -2.68 -10.08
CA ALA A 31 3.49 -3.30 -11.40
C ALA A 31 3.19 -2.27 -12.49
N SER A 32 2.17 -1.42 -12.31
CA SER A 32 1.82 -0.36 -13.28
C SER A 32 2.97 0.63 -13.48
N PHE A 33 3.61 1.06 -12.38
CA PHE A 33 4.77 1.94 -12.46
C PHE A 33 5.89 1.31 -13.30
N LEU A 34 6.21 0.04 -13.03
CA LEU A 34 7.26 -0.65 -13.79
C LEU A 34 6.90 -0.77 -15.28
N SER A 35 5.64 -1.11 -15.61
CA SER A 35 5.24 -1.20 -17.03
C SER A 35 5.31 0.14 -17.75
N GLU A 36 4.85 1.21 -17.12
CA GLU A 36 4.88 2.55 -17.73
C GLU A 36 6.31 3.06 -17.90
N LYS A 37 7.14 2.89 -16.87
CA LYS A 37 8.48 3.48 -16.84
C LYS A 37 9.53 2.67 -17.58
N GLN A 38 9.38 1.35 -17.63
CA GLN A 38 10.23 0.50 -18.45
C GLN A 38 9.94 0.71 -19.94
N ALA A 39 8.69 0.96 -20.33
CA ALA A 39 8.33 1.30 -21.71
C ALA A 39 8.80 2.71 -22.11
N SER A 40 8.77 3.68 -21.19
CA SER A 40 9.17 5.06 -21.48
C SER A 40 10.69 5.25 -21.67
N GLY A 41 11.54 4.34 -21.16
CA GLY A 41 13.00 4.39 -21.32
C GLY A 41 13.72 5.58 -20.65
N THR A 42 12.97 6.56 -20.14
CA THR A 42 13.46 7.81 -19.51
C THR A 42 13.82 7.65 -18.03
N THR A 43 13.52 6.50 -17.43
CA THR A 43 13.61 6.32 -15.98
C THR A 43 14.97 5.75 -15.57
N CYS A 44 15.55 6.31 -14.51
CA CYS A 44 16.84 5.86 -13.98
C CYS A 44 16.80 4.35 -13.65
N PRO A 45 17.72 3.53 -14.22
CA PRO A 45 17.75 2.08 -13.99
C PRO A 45 17.78 1.70 -12.50
N LYS A 46 18.52 2.47 -11.70
CA LYS A 46 18.63 2.28 -10.25
C LYS A 46 17.29 2.38 -9.52
N VAL A 47 16.36 3.18 -10.02
CA VAL A 47 15.00 3.31 -9.45
C VAL A 47 14.16 2.10 -9.81
N LEU A 48 14.24 1.63 -11.06
CA LEU A 48 13.54 0.43 -11.51
C LEU A 48 13.98 -0.79 -10.71
N ASP A 49 15.28 -0.94 -10.47
CA ASP A 49 15.81 -2.07 -9.67
C ASP A 49 15.33 -2.02 -8.22
N LYS A 50 15.35 -0.84 -7.59
CA LYS A 50 14.81 -0.67 -6.23
C LYS A 50 13.32 -1.04 -6.15
N ILE A 51 12.54 -0.66 -7.16
CA ILE A 51 11.10 -0.95 -7.19
C ILE A 51 10.85 -2.45 -7.43
N LYS A 52 11.65 -3.12 -8.28
CA LYS A 52 11.59 -4.59 -8.44
C LYS A 52 11.87 -5.31 -7.12
N VAL A 53 12.90 -4.89 -6.38
CA VAL A 53 13.22 -5.45 -5.05
C VAL A 53 12.07 -5.21 -4.07
N ALA A 54 11.55 -3.98 -4.00
CA ALA A 54 10.42 -3.66 -3.12
C ALA A 54 9.16 -4.48 -3.45
N LYS A 55 8.87 -4.69 -4.74
CA LYS A 55 7.77 -5.55 -5.20
C LYS A 55 7.96 -6.99 -4.74
N SER A 56 9.16 -7.55 -4.87
CA SER A 56 9.47 -8.90 -4.39
C SER A 56 9.26 -9.04 -2.87
N THR A 57 9.62 -8.03 -2.09
CA THR A 57 9.36 -8.02 -0.64
C THR A 57 7.87 -8.03 -0.33
N VAL A 58 7.07 -7.22 -1.03
CA VAL A 58 5.61 -7.20 -0.86
C VAL A 58 4.98 -8.55 -1.21
N GLN A 59 5.42 -9.18 -2.30
CA GLN A 59 4.95 -10.50 -2.69
C GLN A 59 5.31 -11.56 -1.64
N ARG A 60 6.52 -11.50 -1.07
CA ARG A 60 6.92 -12.39 0.02
C ARG A 60 6.03 -12.20 1.24
N GLU A 61 5.75 -10.96 1.64
CA GLU A 61 4.85 -10.67 2.77
C GLU A 61 3.42 -11.20 2.58
N MET A 62 2.93 -11.24 1.34
CA MET A 62 1.64 -11.85 1.02
C MET A 62 1.65 -13.37 1.25
N VAL A 63 2.75 -14.05 0.91
CA VAL A 63 2.86 -15.52 0.99
C VAL A 63 3.11 -15.98 2.42
N THR A 64 4.00 -15.30 3.16
CA THR A 64 4.43 -15.72 4.51
C THR A 64 3.33 -15.65 5.57
N LYS A 65 2.18 -15.01 5.29
CA LYS A 65 1.10 -14.83 6.26
C LYS A 65 -0.22 -15.49 5.87
N ASN A 66 -0.15 -16.44 4.95
CA ASN A 66 -1.28 -17.23 4.47
C ASN A 66 -1.50 -18.48 5.33
#